data_AF-A0AA94JUS0-F1
#
_entry.id   AF-A0AA94JUS0-F1
#
_cell.length_a   1.000
_cell.length_b   1.000
_cell.length_c   1.000
_cell.angle_alpha   90.00
_cell.angle_beta   90.00
_cell.angle_gamma   90.00
#
_symmetry.space_group_name_H-M   'P 1'
#
loop_
_entity.id
_entity.type
_entity.pdbx_description
1 polymer ?
#
loop_
_entity_poly.entity_id
_entity_poly.type
_entity_poly.pdbx_seq_one_letter_code
_entity_poly.pdbx_strand_id
1 'polypeptide(L)'
;TLGDSSKLISKLKDSGVCSIYSTDGAVATWENMQKLVQDAKAGKKVNAVFTHPNTPIKCGGAPKKIMYLTNSRLEEAGARQNAELTFYPNGGNMFGVKEYHEAILKQFEVRDFKWHYNHNLVGVDLEKKIATFDNFWDEKGEYDADLGEYDI
;
A
#
# COMPACT_ATOMS: atom_id res chain seq x y z
N THR A 1 11.09 9.66 -15.12
CA THR A 1 12.42 9.45 -15.73
C THR A 1 12.47 8.04 -16.29
N LEU A 2 12.88 7.91 -17.54
CA LEU A 2 13.24 6.64 -18.18
C LEU A 2 14.57 6.16 -17.57
N GLY A 3 14.58 5.87 -16.27
CA GLY A 3 15.73 5.28 -15.61
C GLY A 3 15.74 3.78 -15.90
N ASP A 4 16.90 3.24 -16.28
CA ASP A 4 17.11 1.80 -16.44
C ASP A 4 16.74 1.08 -15.14
N SER A 5 15.57 0.44 -15.14
CA SER A 5 15.03 -0.29 -13.99
C SER A 5 15.33 -1.79 -14.09
N SER A 6 16.04 -2.24 -15.13
CA SER A 6 16.24 -3.66 -15.45
C SER A 6 16.86 -4.45 -14.28
N LYS A 7 17.86 -3.88 -13.59
CA LYS A 7 18.50 -4.49 -12.41
C LYS A 7 17.55 -4.65 -11.23
N LEU A 8 16.62 -3.72 -11.04
CA LEU A 8 15.61 -3.81 -10.00
C LEU A 8 14.61 -4.90 -10.36
N ILE A 9 14.08 -4.85 -11.58
CA ILE A 9 13.09 -5.81 -12.07
C ILE A 9 13.64 -7.24 -12.08
N SER A 10 14.89 -7.44 -12.47
CA SER A 10 15.51 -8.78 -12.47
C SER A 10 15.59 -9.37 -11.07
N LYS A 11 15.86 -8.56 -10.05
CA LYS A 11 15.87 -9.00 -8.64
C LYS A 11 14.48 -9.29 -8.09
N LEU A 12 13.47 -8.54 -8.53
CA LEU A 12 12.10 -8.68 -8.05
C LEU A 12 11.27 -9.72 -8.83
N LYS A 13 11.79 -10.21 -9.96
CA LYS A 13 11.11 -11.18 -10.80
C LYS A 13 10.68 -12.41 -9.99
N ASP A 14 9.42 -12.80 -10.14
CA ASP A 14 8.79 -13.95 -9.48
C ASP A 14 8.82 -13.94 -7.94
N SER A 15 9.22 -12.84 -7.31
CA SER A 15 9.20 -12.67 -5.85
C SER A 15 7.81 -12.31 -5.29
N GLY A 16 6.91 -11.83 -6.14
CA GLY A 16 5.64 -11.22 -5.74
C GLY A 16 5.73 -9.74 -5.36
N VAL A 17 6.94 -9.18 -5.34
CA VAL A 17 7.20 -7.76 -5.04
C VAL A 17 7.30 -6.97 -6.35
N CYS A 18 6.71 -5.77 -6.39
CA CYS A 18 6.69 -4.91 -7.58
C CYS A 18 6.47 -3.43 -7.21
N SER A 19 6.65 -2.53 -8.17
CA SER A 19 6.43 -1.09 -7.98
C SER A 19 5.93 -0.43 -9.25
N ILE A 20 4.86 0.35 -9.16
CA ILE A 20 4.26 1.11 -10.27
C ILE A 20 5.04 2.37 -10.66
N TYR A 21 6.13 2.68 -9.96
CA TYR A 21 6.82 3.97 -10.10
C TYR A 21 7.83 4.02 -11.26
N SER A 22 8.17 2.88 -11.85
CA SER A 22 8.92 2.74 -13.11
C SER A 22 8.06 2.07 -14.20
N THR A 23 8.41 2.28 -15.47
CA THR A 23 7.68 1.71 -16.61
C THR A 23 7.67 0.18 -16.55
N ASP A 24 8.86 -0.44 -16.43
CA ASP A 24 8.97 -1.90 -16.35
C ASP A 24 8.33 -2.46 -15.08
N GLY A 25 8.41 -1.70 -13.98
CA GLY A 25 7.78 -2.06 -12.71
C GLY A 25 6.26 -2.05 -12.79
N ALA A 26 5.65 -1.15 -13.57
CA ALA A 26 4.22 -1.13 -13.81
C ALA A 26 3.76 -2.38 -14.59
N VAL A 27 4.54 -2.83 -15.58
CA VAL A 27 4.28 -4.08 -16.30
C VAL A 27 4.37 -5.29 -15.36
N ALA A 28 5.44 -5.38 -14.57
CA ALA A 28 5.59 -6.44 -13.56
C ALA A 28 4.47 -6.42 -12.50
N THR A 29 3.99 -5.23 -12.11
CA THR A 29 2.86 -5.08 -11.18
C THR A 29 1.58 -5.66 -11.78
N TRP A 30 1.32 -5.40 -13.06
CA TRP A 30 0.17 -5.99 -13.76
C TRP A 30 0.24 -7.51 -13.77
N GLU A 31 1.39 -8.08 -14.13
CA GLU A 31 1.60 -9.54 -14.14
C GLU A 31 1.40 -10.17 -12.76
N ASN A 32 1.99 -9.59 -11.71
CA ASN A 32 1.83 -10.06 -10.34
C ASN A 32 0.37 -9.97 -9.86
N MET A 33 -0.33 -8.88 -10.18
CA MET A 33 -1.75 -8.73 -9.87
C MET A 33 -2.60 -9.80 -10.57
N GLN A 34 -2.31 -10.12 -11.84
CA GLN A 34 -3.03 -11.19 -12.54
C GLN A 34 -2.77 -12.56 -11.89
N LYS A 35 -1.52 -12.88 -11.52
CA LYS A 35 -1.18 -14.11 -10.79
C LYS A 35 -1.95 -14.19 -9.46
N LEU A 36 -1.96 -13.11 -8.68
CA LEU A 36 -2.70 -13.03 -7.41
C LEU A 36 -4.20 -13.26 -7.60
N VAL A 37 -4.81 -12.64 -8.61
CA VAL A 37 -6.23 -12.83 -8.94
C VAL A 37 -6.53 -14.27 -9.36
N GLN A 38 -5.66 -14.90 -10.16
CA GLN A 38 -5.85 -16.31 -10.53
C GLN A 38 -5.72 -17.25 -9.33
N ASP A 39 -4.76 -17.01 -8.44
CA ASP A 39 -4.61 -17.79 -7.21
C ASP A 39 -5.86 -17.67 -6.31
N ALA A 40 -6.36 -16.43 -6.12
CA ALA A 40 -7.59 -16.18 -5.38
C ALA A 40 -8.81 -16.86 -6.04
N LYS A 41 -8.91 -16.81 -7.38
CA LYS A 41 -9.99 -17.45 -8.15
C LYS A 41 -9.94 -18.98 -8.04
N ALA A 42 -8.76 -19.56 -7.94
CA ALA A 42 -8.55 -20.98 -7.68
C ALA A 42 -8.87 -21.39 -6.22
N GLY A 43 -9.34 -20.46 -5.38
CA GLY A 43 -9.74 -20.72 -4.00
C GLY A 43 -8.63 -20.53 -2.96
N LYS A 44 -7.41 -20.16 -3.38
CA LYS A 44 -6.31 -19.93 -2.44
C LYS A 44 -6.56 -18.64 -1.66
N LYS A 45 -6.26 -18.66 -0.36
CA LYS A 45 -6.21 -17.43 0.44
C LYS A 45 -4.93 -16.66 0.11
N VAL A 46 -5.08 -15.43 -0.35
CA VAL A 46 -3.98 -14.54 -0.75
C VAL A 46 -3.94 -13.30 0.13
N ASN A 47 -2.75 -12.76 0.34
CA ASN A 47 -2.54 -11.50 1.06
C ASN A 47 -1.78 -10.54 0.14
N ALA A 48 -2.25 -9.30 0.02
CA ALA A 48 -1.62 -8.24 -0.76
C ALA A 48 -1.33 -7.01 0.11
N VAL A 49 -0.06 -6.62 0.15
CA VAL A 49 0.43 -5.50 0.93
C VAL A 49 0.75 -4.33 0.01
N PHE A 50 0.23 -3.15 0.34
CA PHE A 50 0.45 -1.89 -0.37
C PHE A 50 1.06 -0.88 0.59
N THR A 51 2.02 -0.08 0.12
CA THR A 51 2.80 0.79 1.01
C THR A 51 2.88 2.23 0.49
N HIS A 52 3.01 3.20 1.39
CA HIS A 52 3.28 4.59 1.05
C HIS A 52 4.43 5.12 1.92
N PRO A 53 5.59 5.48 1.31
CA PRO A 53 6.82 5.75 2.03
C PRO A 53 6.77 7.06 2.82
N ASN A 54 7.77 7.25 3.68
CA ASN A 54 8.03 8.49 4.43
C ASN A 54 8.74 9.60 3.63
N THR A 55 8.96 9.39 2.34
CA THR A 55 9.62 10.38 1.46
C THR A 55 8.62 11.07 0.54
N PRO A 56 8.92 12.29 0.05
CA PRO A 56 8.15 12.90 -1.02
C PRO A 56 8.15 12.03 -2.27
N ILE A 57 6.96 11.74 -2.80
CA ILE A 57 6.80 10.94 -4.03
C ILE A 57 5.93 11.67 -5.06
N LYS A 58 6.17 11.37 -6.34
CA LYS A 58 5.25 11.78 -7.41
C LYS A 58 3.89 11.11 -7.20
N CYS A 59 2.80 11.89 -7.17
CA CYS A 59 1.43 11.37 -7.03
C CYS A 59 1.25 10.43 -5.81
N GLY A 60 1.15 10.99 -4.59
CA GLY A 60 0.90 10.24 -3.34
C GLY A 60 -0.41 9.43 -3.29
N GLY A 61 -1.30 9.64 -4.27
CA GLY A 61 -2.50 8.82 -4.46
C GLY A 61 -2.25 7.48 -5.16
N ALA A 62 -1.15 7.33 -5.89
CA ALA A 62 -0.89 6.14 -6.73
C ALA A 62 -0.86 4.81 -5.95
N PRO A 63 -0.30 4.72 -4.72
CA PRO A 63 -0.29 3.46 -3.97
C PRO A 63 -1.69 2.98 -3.57
N LYS A 64 -2.59 3.92 -3.27
CA LYS A 64 -4.01 3.61 -3.00
C LYS A 64 -4.73 3.20 -4.28
N LYS A 65 -4.47 3.91 -5.39
CA LYS A 65 -5.11 3.61 -6.69
C LYS A 65 -4.82 2.18 -7.15
N ILE A 66 -3.59 1.69 -7.02
CA ILE A 66 -3.27 0.30 -7.41
C ILE A 66 -3.95 -0.74 -6.49
N MET A 67 -4.15 -0.42 -5.21
CA MET A 67 -4.95 -1.24 -4.29
C MET A 67 -6.41 -1.32 -4.76
N TYR A 68 -7.03 -0.19 -5.10
CA TYR A 68 -8.40 -0.17 -5.65
C TYR A 68 -8.52 -0.97 -6.96
N LEU A 69 -7.54 -0.85 -7.86
CA LEU A 69 -7.52 -1.62 -9.10
C LEU A 69 -7.38 -3.12 -8.84
N THR A 70 -6.54 -3.50 -7.87
CA THR A 70 -6.41 -4.91 -7.43
C THR A 70 -7.74 -5.44 -6.92
N ASN A 71 -8.45 -4.65 -6.09
CA ASN A 71 -9.78 -5.00 -5.60
C ASN A 71 -10.80 -5.18 -6.74
N SER A 72 -10.86 -4.23 -7.68
CA SER A 72 -11.78 -4.33 -8.84
C SER A 72 -11.54 -5.62 -9.62
N ARG A 73 -10.27 -5.97 -9.89
CA ARG A 73 -9.93 -7.21 -10.61
C ARG A 73 -10.31 -8.46 -9.84
N LEU A 74 -10.21 -8.45 -8.50
CA LEU A 74 -10.66 -9.55 -7.65
C LEU A 74 -12.20 -9.68 -7.63
N GLU A 75 -12.93 -8.57 -7.58
CA GLU A 75 -14.39 -8.53 -7.66
C GLU A 75 -14.89 -9.02 -9.01
N GLU A 76 -14.33 -8.52 -10.12
CA GLU A 76 -14.62 -8.96 -11.49
C GLU A 76 -14.37 -10.47 -11.68
N ALA A 77 -13.40 -11.03 -10.97
CA ALA A 77 -13.09 -12.46 -10.99
C ALA A 77 -13.96 -13.31 -10.04
N GLY A 78 -14.82 -12.68 -9.23
CA GLY A 78 -15.63 -13.37 -8.20
C GLY A 78 -14.78 -13.97 -7.07
N ALA A 79 -13.60 -13.39 -6.80
CA ALA A 79 -12.56 -13.97 -5.94
C ALA A 79 -12.18 -13.09 -4.73
N ARG A 80 -12.83 -11.93 -4.55
CA ARG A 80 -12.49 -10.95 -3.50
C ARG A 80 -12.50 -11.53 -2.07
N GLN A 81 -13.41 -12.47 -1.79
CA GLN A 81 -13.52 -13.19 -0.51
C GLN A 81 -12.30 -14.07 -0.16
N ASN A 82 -11.41 -14.29 -1.12
CA ASN A 82 -10.19 -15.06 -0.93
C ASN A 82 -8.95 -14.18 -0.75
N ALA A 83 -9.10 -12.85 -0.76
CA ALA A 83 -7.99 -11.91 -0.63
C ALA A 83 -8.10 -11.05 0.63
N GLU A 84 -6.99 -10.83 1.31
CA GLU A 84 -6.81 -9.74 2.26
C GLU A 84 -5.95 -8.65 1.61
N LEU A 85 -6.42 -7.41 1.64
CA LEU A 85 -5.73 -6.25 1.06
C LEU A 85 -5.42 -5.27 2.19
N THR A 86 -4.14 -5.01 2.45
CA THR A 86 -3.68 -4.18 3.57
C THR A 86 -2.81 -3.03 3.09
N PHE A 87 -3.13 -1.81 3.53
CA PHE A 87 -2.38 -0.60 3.21
C PHE A 87 -1.59 -0.07 4.41
N TYR A 88 -0.30 0.15 4.22
CA TYR A 88 0.60 0.71 5.23
C TYR A 88 1.10 2.09 4.78
N PRO A 89 0.39 3.18 5.14
CA PRO A 89 0.88 4.53 4.96
C PRO A 89 1.81 4.95 6.09
N ASN A 90 2.89 5.66 5.73
CA ASN A 90 3.76 6.31 6.71
C ASN A 90 3.07 7.41 7.52
N GLY A 91 2.04 8.08 6.99
CA GLY A 91 1.37 9.17 7.70
C GLY A 91 0.17 8.70 8.53
N GLY A 92 -0.28 9.56 9.44
CA GLY A 92 -1.53 9.38 10.20
C GLY A 92 -2.82 9.55 9.38
N ASN A 93 -2.71 9.91 8.11
CA ASN A 93 -3.83 10.27 7.25
C ASN A 93 -3.71 9.66 5.84
N MET A 94 -4.86 9.34 5.22
CA MET A 94 -4.91 8.82 3.84
C MET A 94 -4.64 9.89 2.77
N PHE A 95 -4.93 11.15 3.09
CA PHE A 95 -4.75 12.32 2.23
C PHE A 95 -4.55 13.58 3.09
N GLY A 96 -3.87 14.59 2.56
CA GLY A 96 -3.54 15.82 3.31
C GLY A 96 -4.69 16.81 3.49
N VAL A 97 -5.78 16.64 2.74
CA VAL A 97 -7.01 17.45 2.85
C VAL A 97 -8.08 16.59 3.51
N LYS A 98 -8.68 17.11 4.58
CA LYS A 98 -9.56 16.38 5.50
C LYS A 98 -10.75 15.72 4.79
N GLU A 99 -11.43 16.45 3.92
CA GLU A 99 -12.62 15.98 3.19
C GLU A 99 -12.28 14.76 2.31
N TYR A 100 -11.10 14.77 1.68
CA TYR A 100 -10.64 13.64 0.89
C TYR A 100 -10.13 12.49 1.76
N HIS A 101 -9.50 12.77 2.91
CA HIS A 101 -9.16 11.73 3.89
C HIS A 101 -10.42 10.97 4.30
N GLU A 102 -11.46 11.67 4.75
CA GLU A 102 -12.70 11.06 5.23
C GLU A 102 -13.41 10.29 4.12
N ALA A 103 -13.46 10.84 2.91
CA ALA A 103 -14.02 10.14 1.75
C ALA A 103 -13.26 8.84 1.45
N ILE A 104 -11.92 8.87 1.46
CA ILE A 104 -11.10 7.68 1.22
C ILE A 104 -11.28 6.65 2.33
N LEU A 105 -11.32 7.07 3.59
CA LEU A 105 -11.50 6.17 4.73
C LEU A 105 -12.84 5.42 4.63
N LYS A 106 -13.93 6.12 4.32
CA LYS A 106 -15.25 5.49 4.06
C LYS A 106 -15.18 4.46 2.94
N GLN A 107 -14.41 4.72 1.89
CA GLN A 107 -14.24 3.76 0.78
C GLN A 107 -13.42 2.52 1.18
N PHE A 108 -12.46 2.66 2.11
CA PHE A 108 -11.71 1.55 2.69
C PHE A 108 -12.62 0.67 3.56
N GLU A 109 -13.44 1.28 4.41
CA GLU A 109 -14.40 0.58 5.28
C GLU A 109 -15.41 -0.24 4.46
N VAL A 110 -16.06 0.38 3.45
CA VAL A 110 -17.06 -0.30 2.61
C VAL A 110 -16.50 -1.49 1.82
N ARG A 111 -15.19 -1.47 1.52
CA ARG A 111 -14.52 -2.55 0.75
C ARG A 111 -13.75 -3.53 1.63
N ASP A 112 -13.86 -3.41 2.95
CA ASP A 112 -13.09 -4.19 3.92
C ASP A 112 -11.59 -4.22 3.59
N PHE A 113 -11.03 -3.04 3.30
CA PHE A 113 -9.59 -2.86 3.21
C PHE A 113 -9.03 -2.74 4.61
N LYS A 114 -7.89 -3.37 4.88
CA LYS A 114 -7.15 -3.18 6.13
C LYS A 114 -6.16 -2.04 5.96
N TRP A 115 -5.86 -1.31 7.03
CA TRP A 115 -4.83 -0.29 7.01
C TRP A 115 -4.17 -0.11 8.37
N HIS A 116 -2.91 0.31 8.35
CA HIS A 116 -2.14 0.64 9.55
C HIS A 116 -1.34 1.93 9.32
N TYR A 117 -1.78 3.01 9.98
CA TYR A 117 -1.11 4.31 9.91
C TYR A 117 0.24 4.31 10.59
N ASN A 118 1.08 5.31 10.26
CA ASN A 118 2.41 5.50 10.84
C ASN A 118 3.38 4.34 10.61
N HIS A 119 3.20 3.61 9.50
CA HIS A 119 4.08 2.50 9.13
C HIS A 119 4.89 2.83 7.88
N ASN A 120 6.22 2.77 7.98
CA ASN A 120 7.12 2.93 6.84
C ASN A 120 7.79 1.61 6.51
N LEU A 121 7.71 1.17 5.24
CA LEU A 121 8.41 -0.03 4.79
C LEU A 121 9.92 0.20 4.80
N VAL A 122 10.66 -0.62 5.55
CA VAL A 122 12.13 -0.50 5.69
C VAL A 122 12.89 -1.72 5.18
N GLY A 123 12.23 -2.86 5.00
CA GLY A 123 12.88 -4.08 4.52
C GLY A 123 11.92 -5.04 3.85
N VAL A 124 12.43 -5.81 2.89
CA VAL A 124 11.71 -6.91 2.25
C VAL A 124 12.64 -8.11 2.11
N ASP A 125 12.28 -9.22 2.74
CA ASP A 125 12.91 -10.53 2.55
C ASP A 125 12.12 -11.28 1.46
N LEU A 126 12.69 -11.36 0.26
CA LEU A 126 12.03 -11.93 -0.92
C LEU A 126 11.83 -13.45 -0.82
N GLU A 127 12.75 -14.16 -0.16
CA GLU A 127 12.69 -15.61 -0.01
C GLU A 127 11.61 -16.01 0.98
N LYS A 128 11.55 -15.33 2.12
CA LYS A 128 10.55 -15.60 3.17
C LYS A 128 9.23 -14.89 2.94
N LYS A 129 9.17 -13.97 1.97
CA LYS A 129 8.00 -13.11 1.68
C LYS A 129 7.59 -12.28 2.90
N ILE A 130 8.57 -11.66 3.57
CA ILE A 130 8.36 -10.84 4.76
C ILE A 130 8.62 -9.38 4.40
N ALA A 131 7.68 -8.50 4.76
CA ALA A 131 7.85 -7.05 4.72
C ALA A 131 8.02 -6.52 6.15
N THR A 132 9.10 -5.78 6.40
CA THR A 132 9.42 -5.17 7.69
C THR A 132 9.07 -3.69 7.65
N PHE A 133 8.31 -3.25 8.65
CA PHE A 133 7.89 -1.86 8.80
C PHE A 133 8.45 -1.29 10.10
N ASP A 134 8.91 -0.04 10.05
CA ASP A 134 9.01 0.78 11.24
C ASP A 134 7.62 1.34 11.55
N ASN A 135 7.27 1.39 12.84
CA ASN A 135 6.03 1.99 13.32
C ASN A 135 6.37 3.13 14.28
N PHE A 136 5.70 4.26 14.13
CA PHE A 136 5.91 5.45 14.94
C PHE A 136 4.59 5.89 15.58
N TRP A 137 4.66 6.45 16.78
CA TRP A 137 3.51 7.06 17.44
C TRP A 137 3.92 8.39 18.04
N ASP A 138 2.98 9.33 18.01
CA ASP A 138 3.10 10.60 18.68
C ASP A 138 2.79 10.39 20.16
N GLU A 139 3.68 10.82 21.05
CA GLU A 139 3.40 10.86 22.48
C GLU A 139 2.85 12.23 22.82
N LYS A 140 1.73 12.27 23.53
CA LYS A 140 1.09 13.53 23.91
C LYS A 140 2.04 14.34 24.80
N GLY A 141 2.56 15.45 24.27
CA GLY A 141 3.43 16.38 24.96
C GLY A 141 2.69 17.25 25.99
N GLU A 142 3.40 18.24 26.52
CA GLU A 142 2.81 19.20 27.45
C GLU A 142 1.73 20.05 26.75
N TYR A 143 0.76 20.54 27.53
CA TYR A 143 -0.25 21.45 27.01
C TYR A 143 0.34 22.84 26.85
N ASP A 144 0.41 23.35 25.63
CA ASP A 144 0.76 24.75 25.36
C ASP A 144 -0.50 25.60 25.53
N ALA A 145 -0.55 26.36 26.64
CA ALA A 145 -1.67 27.23 26.97
C ALA A 145 -1.79 28.44 26.03
N ASP A 146 -0.72 28.84 25.36
CA ASP A 146 -0.71 29.97 24.42
C ASP A 146 -1.26 29.55 23.05
N LEU A 147 -0.99 28.30 22.62
CA LEU A 147 -1.48 27.73 21.37
C LEU A 147 -2.84 27.01 21.51
N GLY A 148 -3.24 26.66 22.73
CA GLY A 148 -4.49 25.94 23.00
C GLY A 148 -4.46 24.47 22.56
N GLU A 149 -3.29 23.94 22.26
CA GLU A 149 -3.05 22.59 21.73
C GLU A 149 -2.00 21.87 22.61
N TYR A 150 -1.94 20.54 22.50
CA TYR A 150 -0.85 19.77 23.13
C TYR A 150 0.31 19.67 22.15
N ASP A 151 1.54 19.77 22.65
CA ASP A 151 2.72 19.43 21.87
C ASP A 151 2.67 17.95 21.44
N ILE A 152 3.37 17.67 20.34
CA ILE A 152 3.62 16.33 19.80
C ILE A 152 5.07 15.95 20.07
#